data_AF-A0A2V8DRI5-F1
#
_entry.id   AF-A0A2V8DRI5-F1
#
_cell.length_a   1.000
_cell.length_b   1.000
_cell.length_c   1.000
_cell.angle_alpha   90.00
_cell.angle_beta   90.00
_cell.angle_gamma   90.00
#
_symmetry.space_group_name_H-M   'P 1'
#
loop_
_entity.id
_entity.type
_entity.pdbx_description
1 polymer ?
#
loop_
_entity_poly.entity_id
_entity_poly.type
_entity_poly.pdbx_seq_one_letter_code
_entity_poly.pdbx_strand_id
1 'polypeptide(L)' 'MSDNKSQPLITLEGVTKVFLTEEVETHALSDIRLEIQKGEYVS' A
#
# COMPACT_ATOMS: atom_id res chain seq x y z
N MET A 1 -1.60 -16.76 25.07
CA MET A 1 -1.10 -16.28 23.77
C MET A 1 -1.83 -14.99 23.47
N SER A 2 -1.16 -13.86 23.67
CA SER A 2 -1.74 -12.54 23.38
C SER A 2 -1.42 -12.25 21.92
N ASP A 3 -2.31 -12.67 21.00
CA ASP A 3 -2.20 -12.23 19.61
C ASP A 3 -2.29 -10.71 19.60
N ASN A 4 -1.20 -10.07 19.19
CA ASN A 4 -1.04 -8.63 19.05
C ASN A 4 -1.94 -8.13 17.91
N LYS A 5 -3.27 -8.10 18.12
CA LYS A 5 -4.28 -7.64 17.14
C LYS A 5 -4.24 -6.13 16.84
N SER A 6 -3.26 -5.41 17.37
CA SER A 6 -3.27 -3.94 17.38
C SER A 6 -2.36 -3.28 16.36
N GLN A 7 -1.58 -4.05 15.59
CA GLN A 7 -0.71 -3.49 14.54
C GLN A 7 -1.02 -4.16 13.19
N PRO A 8 -1.26 -3.37 12.13
CA PRO A 8 -1.42 -3.90 10.78
C PRO A 8 -0.18 -4.71 10.39
N LEU A 9 -0.37 -5.76 9.59
CA LEU A 9 0.74 -6.54 9.06
C LEU A 9 1.44 -5.80 7.91
N ILE A 10 0.66 -5.04 7.13
CA ILE A 10 1.13 -4.18 6.07
C ILE A 10 0.50 -2.80 6.27
N THR A 11 1.32 -1.76 6.25
CA THR A 11 0.90 -0.36 6.25
C THR A 11 1.58 0.34 5.08
N LEU A 12 0.78 0.94 4.20
CA LEU A 12 1.22 1.80 3.11
C LEU A 12 0.75 3.22 3.39
N GLU A 13 1.68 4.17 3.42
CA GLU A 13 1.39 5.59 3.63
C GLU A 13 2.07 6.40 2.52
N GLY A 14 1.29 7.21 1.80
CA GLY A 14 1.83 8.10 0.76
C GLY A 14 2.40 7.36 -0.45
N VAL A 15 2.01 6.11 -0.69
CA VAL A 15 2.60 5.30 -1.77
C VAL A 15 2.21 5.88 -3.13
N THR A 16 3.22 6.11 -3.96
CA THR A 16 3.08 6.67 -5.31
C THR A 16 3.79 5.76 -6.31
N LYS A 17 3.18 5.52 -7.46
CA LYS A 17 3.78 4.75 -8.56
C LYS A 17 3.82 5.62 -9.80
N VAL A 18 5.04 5.93 -10.24
CA VAL A 18 5.29 6.60 -11.51
C VAL A 18 5.90 5.59 -12.49
N PHE A 19 5.39 5.58 -13.72
CA PHE A 19 5.99 4.89 -14.85
C PHE A 19 6.61 5.94 -15.76
N LEU A 20 7.92 5.83 -15.99
CA LEU A 20 8.65 6.71 -16.90
C LEU A 20 8.76 6.05 -18.27
N THR A 21 8.47 6.81 -19.32
CA THR A 21 8.83 6.49 -20.70
C THR A 21 9.70 7.61 -21.27
N GLU A 22 10.20 7.46 -22.50
CA GLU A 22 11.10 8.45 -23.10
C GLU A 22 10.47 9.84 -23.26
N GLU A 23 9.16 9.91 -23.45
CA GLU A 23 8.46 11.16 -23.76
C GLU A 23 7.56 11.66 -22.61
N VAL A 24 7.11 10.77 -21.71
CA VAL A 24 6.13 11.13 -20.68
C VAL A 24 6.33 10.39 -19.36
N GLU A 25 5.92 11.05 -18.28
CA GLU A 25 5.74 10.45 -16.96
C GLU A 25 4.26 10.16 -16.71
N THR A 26 3.96 8.92 -16.32
CA THR A 26 2.60 8.50 -15.98
C THR A 26 2.51 8.19 -14.48
N HIS A 27 1.71 8.97 -13.76
CA HIS A 27 1.42 8.76 -12.34
C HIS A 27 0.25 7.76 -12.20
N ALA A 28 0.58 6.48 -12.05
CA ALA A 28 -0.42 5.42 -11.97
C ALA A 28 -1.07 5.29 -10.59
N LEU A 29 -0.35 5.61 -9.52
CA LEU A 29 -0.87 5.65 -8.15
C LEU A 29 -0.35 6.91 -7.47
N SER A 30 -1.19 7.58 -6.68
CA SER A 30 -0.83 8.81 -5.94
C SER A 30 -1.45 8.79 -4.53
N ASP A 31 -0.64 9.13 -3.51
CA ASP A 31 -1.01 9.21 -2.08
C ASP A 31 -1.84 8.01 -1.57
N ILE A 32 -1.44 6.78 -1.93
CA ILE A 32 -2.15 5.58 -1.47
C ILE A 32 -1.92 5.39 0.02
N ARG A 33 -3.02 5.20 0.74
CA ARG A 33 -3.08 4.84 2.17
C ARG A 33 -3.85 3.53 2.33
N LEU A 34 -3.18 2.49 2.81
CA LEU A 34 -3.75 1.15 2.94
C LEU A 34 -3.16 0.45 4.16
N GLU A 35 -4.02 -0.24 4.92
CA GLU A 35 -3.60 -1.15 5.99
C GLU A 35 -4.17 -2.54 5.69
N ILE A 36 -3.38 -3.59 5.90
CA ILE A 36 -3.84 -4.98 5.78
C ILE A 36 -3.55 -5.70 7.09
N GLN A 37 -4.59 -6.27 7.69
CA GLN A 37 -4.52 -6.99 8.95
C GLN A 37 -4.07 -8.45 8.75
N LYS A 38 -3.54 -9.06 9.82
CA LYS A 38 -3.15 -10.48 9.77
C LYS A 38 -4.37 -11.37 9.46
N GLY A 39 -4.28 -12.14 8.38
CA GLY A 39 -5.34 -13.06 7.94
C GLY A 39 -6.44 -12.40 7.10
N GLU A 40 -6.32 -11.11 6.82
CA GLU A 40 -7.20 -10.41 5.89
C GLU A 40 -6.94 -10.87 4.45
N TYR A 41 -8.02 -11.13 3.72
CA TYR A 41 -7.98 -11.45 2.30
C TYR A 41 -8.45 -10.24 1.50
N VAL A 42 -7.66 -9.82 0.51
CA VAL A 42 -7.91 -8.66 -0.35
C VAL A 42 -8.07 -9.15 -1.79
N SER A 43 -9.14 -8.72 -2.48
CA SER A 43 -9.46 -9.06 -3.88
C SER A 43 -9.65 -7.83 -4.74
#